data_AF-A0A852INB9-F1
#
_entry.id   AF-A0A852INB9-F1
#
_cell.length_a   1.000
_cell.length_b   1.000
_cell.length_c   1.000
_cell.angle_alpha   90.00
_cell.angle_beta   90.00
_cell.angle_gamma   90.00
#
_symmetry.space_group_name_H-M   'P 1'
#
loop_
_entity.id
_entity.type
_entity.pdbx_description
1 polymer ?
#
loop_
_entity_poly.entity_id
_entity_poly.type
_entity_poly.pdbx_seq_one_letter_code
_entity_poly.pdbx_strand_id
1 'polypeptide(L)'
;MWCLLVLLCSQGIAFSAGFTTSSTLNSDTSHCRKTRNPECFMNVSEIIRYHGYPSEEYEVTTEDGYILGVFRIPAGRNSQNTGKKPAVLLHHGTLGDSIQWISNLPNNSLGFILADAGYDVWMGNSRGDTWSLKHKTLKPCQKEFWQYSFDEIGKYDVPAELYFIMNKTGQKNVYYVGHSEASAAGFIAFSTYPELAQKVKVFFALGPVATITYATSPLVTFARLPQPLIRLLLGCKGVLHQNELTKGTLTWICRYLGTFCASIFSIVAGDRIETLNTSRMDTYVGHSPAGTSVQNFIHWHQLAYADKFQAYDYGSKENMKKYNQSTPPEYQIEKIIIPTAVWSAGRDKLADPKDMAKLLPRITNLIYHEHFPGWGHLDFVWGLDAAKKMYRKIIELIAKHP
;
A
#
# COMPACT_ATOMS: atom_id res chain seq x y z
N MET A 1 -17.18 0.02 12.29
CA MET A 1 -16.78 0.36 13.68
C MET A 1 -16.46 -0.88 14.49
N TRP A 2 -17.34 -1.90 14.55
CA TRP A 2 -17.08 -3.16 15.25
C TRP A 2 -15.85 -3.95 14.76
N CYS A 3 -15.59 -4.12 13.46
CA CYS A 3 -14.37 -4.83 13.00
C CYS A 3 -13.07 -4.05 13.23
N LEU A 4 -13.10 -2.72 13.12
CA LEU A 4 -11.96 -1.86 13.49
C LEU A 4 -11.74 -1.90 15.01
N LEU A 5 -12.81 -1.90 15.81
CA LEU A 5 -12.78 -2.13 17.25
C LEU A 5 -12.31 -3.55 17.59
N VAL A 6 -12.65 -4.59 16.84
CA VAL A 6 -12.18 -5.96 17.09
C VAL A 6 -10.70 -6.09 16.75
N LEU A 7 -10.24 -5.48 15.65
CA LEU A 7 -8.80 -5.39 15.33
C LEU A 7 -8.04 -4.58 16.40
N LEU A 8 -8.57 -3.44 16.84
CA LEU A 8 -7.98 -2.61 17.89
C LEU A 8 -8.04 -3.26 19.30
N CYS A 9 -9.12 -3.96 19.64
CA CYS A 9 -9.30 -4.67 20.92
C CYS A 9 -8.51 -5.98 20.98
N SER A 10 -8.28 -6.66 19.85
CA SER A 10 -7.48 -7.90 19.82
C SER A 10 -6.00 -7.68 20.15
N GLN A 11 -5.52 -6.44 20.09
CA GLN A 11 -4.15 -6.09 20.47
C GLN A 11 -4.01 -5.68 21.96
N GLY A 12 -5.12 -5.61 22.70
CA GLY A 12 -5.16 -5.18 24.11
C GLY A 12 -5.36 -6.28 25.15
N ILE A 13 -5.45 -7.57 24.76
CA ILE A 13 -5.69 -8.66 25.71
C ILE A 13 -4.52 -9.64 25.69
N ALA A 14 -3.60 -9.47 26.65
CA ALA A 14 -2.72 -10.53 27.10
C ALA A 14 -3.30 -11.10 28.40
N PHE A 15 -3.93 -12.28 28.38
CA PHE A 15 -4.08 -13.13 29.57
C PHE A 15 -4.25 -14.62 29.23
N SER A 16 -3.30 -15.39 29.76
CA SER A 16 -3.31 -16.79 30.23
C SER A 16 -4.28 -17.84 29.65
N ALA A 17 -3.65 -18.83 29.01
CA ALA A 17 -3.81 -20.28 29.15
C ALA A 17 -5.13 -20.89 29.71
N GLY A 18 -5.67 -21.80 28.90
CA GLY A 18 -6.05 -23.14 29.35
C GLY A 18 -7.55 -23.40 29.40
N PHE A 19 -8.09 -24.11 28.40
CA PHE A 19 -9.03 -25.22 28.60
C PHE A 19 -9.09 -26.06 27.32
N THR A 20 -8.69 -27.33 27.45
CA THR A 20 -8.93 -28.40 26.47
C THR A 20 -10.32 -28.99 26.69
N THR A 21 -11.15 -29.06 25.66
CA THR A 21 -12.19 -30.09 25.56
C THR A 21 -12.38 -30.53 24.12
N SER A 22 -12.40 -31.85 23.95
CA SER A 22 -12.75 -32.57 22.74
C SER A 22 -14.26 -32.61 22.58
N SER A 23 -14.79 -32.29 21.40
CA SER A 23 -16.06 -32.85 20.96
C SER A 23 -16.06 -33.05 19.44
N THR A 24 -16.02 -34.33 19.07
CA THR A 24 -16.42 -34.85 17.77
C THR A 24 -17.92 -34.61 17.57
N LEU A 25 -18.28 -33.86 16.53
CA LEU A 25 -19.60 -33.94 15.92
C LEU A 25 -19.44 -33.98 14.40
N ASN A 26 -19.57 -35.19 13.85
CA ASN A 26 -19.86 -35.40 12.44
C ASN A 26 -21.28 -34.89 12.18
N SER A 27 -21.41 -33.84 11.38
CA SER A 27 -22.67 -33.51 10.72
C SER A 27 -22.44 -33.38 9.22
N ASP A 28 -23.34 -34.03 8.49
CA ASP A 28 -23.45 -34.08 7.04
C ASP A 28 -23.31 -32.69 6.39
N THR A 29 -22.37 -32.55 5.45
CA THR A 29 -22.14 -31.29 4.73
C THR A 29 -22.37 -31.44 3.23
N SER A 30 -23.64 -31.58 2.83
CA SER A 30 -24.05 -31.53 1.41
C SER A 30 -24.87 -30.28 1.02
N HIS A 31 -24.84 -29.21 1.83
CA HIS A 31 -25.41 -27.91 1.46
C HIS A 31 -24.32 -26.96 0.91
N CYS A 32 -24.32 -26.76 -0.41
CA CYS A 32 -23.65 -25.70 -1.19
C CYS A 32 -22.37 -25.09 -0.57
N ARG A 33 -21.25 -25.83 -0.57
CA ARG A 33 -19.93 -25.25 -0.32
C ARG A 33 -19.53 -24.35 -1.51
N LYS A 34 -19.83 -23.04 -1.45
CA LYS A 34 -19.10 -22.06 -2.30
C LYS A 34 -17.62 -22.35 -2.16
N THR A 35 -16.89 -22.69 -3.22
CA THR A 35 -15.47 -23.06 -3.15
C THR A 35 -14.67 -21.93 -2.49
N ARG A 36 -13.76 -22.26 -1.56
CA ARG A 36 -12.86 -21.27 -0.93
C ARG A 36 -11.94 -20.71 -2.02
N ASN A 37 -11.79 -19.39 -2.12
CA ASN A 37 -10.74 -18.82 -2.96
C ASN A 37 -9.39 -19.27 -2.39
N PRO A 38 -8.56 -20.04 -3.11
CA PRO A 38 -7.30 -20.52 -2.54
C PRO A 38 -6.34 -19.37 -2.22
N GLU A 39 -6.45 -18.23 -2.92
CA GLU A 39 -5.55 -17.09 -2.80
C GLU A 39 -5.56 -16.42 -1.41
N CYS A 40 -6.63 -16.56 -0.62
CA CYS A 40 -6.73 -15.91 0.70
C CYS A 40 -5.71 -16.41 1.74
N PHE A 41 -5.02 -17.53 1.47
CA PHE A 41 -3.96 -18.07 2.32
C PHE A 41 -2.64 -18.30 1.59
N MET A 42 -2.56 -17.88 0.33
CA MET A 42 -1.33 -17.95 -0.47
C MET A 42 -0.45 -16.74 -0.18
N ASN A 43 0.86 -16.92 -0.18
CA ASN A 43 1.80 -15.80 -0.27
C ASN A 43 1.81 -15.18 -1.68
N VAL A 44 2.49 -14.05 -1.84
CA VAL A 44 2.57 -13.28 -3.10
C VAL A 44 3.00 -14.19 -4.28
N SER A 45 4.09 -14.94 -4.12
CA SER A 45 4.59 -15.83 -5.17
C SER A 45 3.67 -16.99 -5.49
N GLU A 46 2.99 -17.53 -4.49
CA GLU A 46 1.98 -18.58 -4.68
C GLU A 46 0.80 -18.05 -5.50
N ILE A 47 0.32 -16.83 -5.25
CA ILE A 47 -0.74 -16.20 -6.06
C ILE A 47 -0.27 -16.01 -7.51
N ILE A 48 0.94 -15.49 -7.71
CA ILE A 48 1.52 -15.29 -9.05
C ILE A 48 1.60 -16.61 -9.83
N ARG A 49 2.14 -17.67 -9.20
CA ARG A 49 2.28 -19.00 -9.80
C ARG A 49 0.95 -19.73 -9.96
N TYR A 50 0.01 -19.58 -9.03
CA TYR A 50 -1.35 -20.12 -9.12
C TYR A 50 -2.04 -19.63 -10.40
N HIS A 51 -1.79 -18.38 -10.73
CA HIS A 51 -2.25 -17.75 -11.95
C HIS A 51 -1.39 -18.12 -13.17
N GLY A 52 -0.27 -18.82 -13.05
CA GLY A 52 0.53 -19.29 -14.19
C GLY A 52 1.53 -18.24 -14.72
N TYR A 53 1.86 -17.23 -13.92
CA TYR A 53 2.95 -16.31 -14.22
C TYR A 53 4.26 -16.78 -13.55
N PRO A 54 5.43 -16.45 -14.11
CA PRO A 54 6.70 -16.61 -13.41
C PRO A 54 6.76 -15.68 -12.19
N SER A 55 7.34 -16.16 -11.09
CA SER A 55 7.52 -15.40 -9.86
C SER A 55 8.95 -15.50 -9.34
N GLU A 56 9.58 -14.35 -9.11
CA GLU A 56 10.87 -14.21 -8.44
C GLU A 56 10.71 -13.37 -7.16
N GLU A 57 11.58 -13.63 -6.18
CA GLU A 57 11.59 -12.98 -4.86
C GLU A 57 12.98 -12.44 -4.57
N TYR A 58 13.04 -11.25 -3.97
CA TYR A 58 14.27 -10.57 -3.64
C TYR A 58 14.19 -9.95 -2.25
N GLU A 59 15.33 -9.91 -1.56
CA GLU A 59 15.50 -9.12 -0.35
C GLU A 59 16.30 -7.87 -0.68
N VAL A 60 15.71 -6.70 -0.47
CA VAL A 60 16.34 -5.40 -0.71
C VAL A 60 16.67 -4.76 0.62
N THR A 61 17.93 -4.39 0.80
CA THR A 61 18.40 -3.78 2.04
C THR A 61 18.45 -2.27 1.91
N THR A 62 17.75 -1.55 2.78
CA THR A 62 17.78 -0.09 2.85
C THR A 62 19.08 0.42 3.47
N GLU A 63 19.41 1.69 3.25
CA GLU A 63 20.60 2.32 3.83
C GLU A 63 20.58 2.25 5.37
N ASP A 64 19.41 2.47 5.98
CA ASP A 64 19.24 2.43 7.42
C ASP A 64 19.05 1.01 8.00
N GLY A 65 19.03 -0.02 7.14
CA GLY A 65 19.23 -1.42 7.53
C GLY A 65 17.98 -2.31 7.56
N TYR A 66 16.82 -1.82 7.13
CA TYR A 66 15.63 -2.67 6.89
C TYR A 66 15.88 -3.60 5.71
N ILE A 67 15.26 -4.78 5.75
CA ILE A 67 15.30 -5.76 4.68
C ILE A 67 13.88 -5.96 4.18
N LEU A 68 13.64 -5.46 2.97
CA LEU A 68 12.34 -5.41 2.30
C LEU A 68 12.16 -6.63 1.41
N GLY A 69 11.01 -7.28 1.48
CA GLY A 69 10.63 -8.31 0.53
C GLY A 69 10.15 -7.66 -0.77
N VAL A 70 10.77 -7.97 -1.91
CA VAL A 70 10.37 -7.43 -3.21
C VAL A 70 10.05 -8.58 -4.16
N PHE A 71 8.89 -8.52 -4.79
CA PHE A 71 8.39 -9.58 -5.68
C PHE A 71 8.41 -9.13 -7.13
N ARG A 72 8.62 -10.07 -8.05
CA ARG A 72 8.77 -9.76 -9.46
C ARG A 72 8.01 -10.75 -10.35
N ILE A 73 7.29 -10.21 -11.32
CA ILE A 73 6.71 -10.93 -12.45
C ILE A 73 7.53 -10.57 -13.70
N PRO A 74 8.56 -11.36 -14.06
CA PRO A 74 9.51 -10.98 -15.11
C PRO A 74 8.93 -11.00 -16.53
N ALA A 75 7.80 -11.69 -16.74
CA ALA A 75 7.11 -11.77 -18.03
C ALA A 75 5.66 -12.25 -17.89
N GLY A 76 4.82 -11.94 -18.88
CA GLY A 76 3.48 -12.51 -19.02
C GLY A 76 3.48 -14.01 -19.31
N ARG A 77 2.35 -14.70 -19.06
CA ARG A 77 2.26 -16.19 -19.08
C ARG A 77 2.56 -16.82 -20.43
N ASN A 78 2.17 -16.12 -21.49
CA ASN A 78 2.31 -16.57 -22.87
C ASN A 78 3.49 -15.87 -23.58
N SER A 79 4.35 -15.18 -22.83
CA SER A 79 5.44 -14.40 -23.41
C SER A 79 6.57 -15.33 -23.83
N GLN A 80 6.88 -15.33 -25.13
CA GLN A 80 8.09 -15.96 -25.67
C GLN A 80 9.28 -14.98 -25.74
N ASN A 81 9.05 -13.70 -25.41
CA ASN A 81 10.07 -12.67 -25.56
C ASN A 81 11.06 -12.71 -24.38
N THR A 82 12.32 -13.02 -24.68
CA THR A 82 13.43 -13.03 -23.71
C THR A 82 14.19 -11.70 -23.63
N GLY A 83 13.80 -10.70 -24.42
CA GLY A 83 14.43 -9.38 -24.43
C GLY A 83 14.25 -8.59 -23.12
N LYS A 84 15.07 -7.54 -22.96
CA LYS A 84 14.98 -6.59 -21.84
C LYS A 84 13.66 -5.82 -21.93
N LYS A 85 12.80 -5.98 -20.94
CA LYS A 85 11.47 -5.36 -20.84
C LYS A 85 11.52 -4.15 -19.92
N PRO A 86 10.83 -3.04 -20.20
CA PRO A 86 10.87 -1.88 -19.31
C PRO A 86 10.38 -2.23 -17.90
N ALA A 87 11.12 -1.82 -16.88
CA ALA A 87 10.81 -2.15 -15.49
C ALA A 87 9.81 -1.15 -14.87
N VAL A 88 8.79 -1.68 -14.21
CA VAL A 88 7.73 -0.93 -13.53
C VAL A 88 7.67 -1.36 -12.07
N LEU A 89 7.91 -0.44 -11.14
CA LEU A 89 7.69 -0.66 -9.71
C LEU A 89 6.25 -0.27 -9.34
N LEU A 90 5.51 -1.21 -8.78
CA LEU A 90 4.18 -1.01 -8.20
C LEU A 90 4.32 -1.00 -6.67
N HIS A 91 3.90 0.08 -6.02
CA HIS A 91 4.08 0.25 -4.58
C HIS A 91 2.76 0.58 -3.87
N HIS A 92 2.44 -0.22 -2.86
CA HIS A 92 1.12 -0.25 -2.20
C HIS A 92 0.88 0.92 -1.22
N GLY A 93 -0.39 1.12 -0.85
CA GLY A 93 -0.81 2.14 0.11
C GLY A 93 -0.65 1.75 1.58
N THR A 94 -1.10 2.62 2.48
CA THR A 94 -1.12 2.37 3.93
C THR A 94 -1.87 1.09 4.25
N LEU A 95 -1.29 0.23 5.11
CA LEU A 95 -1.85 -1.07 5.52
C LEU A 95 -2.05 -2.10 4.38
N GLY A 96 -1.62 -1.79 3.15
CA GLY A 96 -1.55 -2.76 2.06
C GLY A 96 -0.22 -3.52 2.05
N ASP A 97 -0.09 -4.39 1.06
CA ASP A 97 1.14 -5.06 0.67
C ASP A 97 1.16 -5.23 -0.86
N SER A 98 2.20 -5.88 -1.39
CA SER A 98 2.34 -6.23 -2.80
C SER A 98 1.17 -7.02 -3.40
N ILE A 99 0.39 -7.77 -2.60
CA ILE A 99 -0.78 -8.53 -3.08
C ILE A 99 -1.85 -7.60 -3.64
N GLN A 100 -1.90 -6.33 -3.20
CA GLN A 100 -2.82 -5.31 -3.72
C GLN A 100 -2.86 -5.28 -5.27
N TRP A 101 -1.72 -5.50 -5.93
CA TRP A 101 -1.58 -5.43 -7.39
C TRP A 101 -2.02 -6.69 -8.13
N ILE A 102 -2.21 -7.80 -7.40
CA ILE A 102 -2.51 -9.14 -7.90
C ILE A 102 -3.69 -9.81 -7.16
N SER A 103 -4.46 -9.04 -6.37
CA SER A 103 -5.57 -9.54 -5.54
C SER A 103 -6.78 -10.03 -6.35
N ASN A 104 -6.85 -9.61 -7.62
CA ASN A 104 -7.97 -9.80 -8.53
C ASN A 104 -7.61 -10.85 -9.59
N LEU A 105 -8.46 -10.98 -10.62
CA LEU A 105 -8.17 -11.86 -11.74
C LEU A 105 -7.11 -11.25 -12.65
N PRO A 106 -6.48 -12.07 -13.51
CA PRO A 106 -5.38 -11.64 -14.37
C PRO A 106 -5.73 -10.50 -15.32
N ASN A 107 -6.98 -10.46 -15.78
CA ASN A 107 -7.50 -9.45 -16.68
C ASN A 107 -7.94 -8.16 -15.96
N ASN A 108 -7.91 -8.11 -14.62
CA ASN A 108 -8.26 -6.93 -13.85
C ASN A 108 -7.35 -6.65 -12.63
N SER A 109 -6.11 -7.16 -12.67
CA SER A 109 -5.05 -6.85 -11.73
C SER A 109 -3.89 -6.19 -12.47
N LEU A 110 -3.48 -4.99 -12.04
CA LEU A 110 -2.48 -4.19 -12.76
C LEU A 110 -1.14 -4.94 -12.93
N GLY A 111 -0.69 -5.68 -11.91
CA GLY A 111 0.57 -6.43 -12.00
C GLY A 111 0.55 -7.48 -13.11
N PHE A 112 -0.56 -8.20 -13.24
CA PHE A 112 -0.75 -9.21 -14.28
C PHE A 112 -0.91 -8.59 -15.67
N ILE A 113 -1.70 -7.52 -15.78
CA ILE A 113 -1.93 -6.81 -17.04
C ILE A 113 -0.63 -6.20 -17.59
N LEU A 114 0.22 -5.62 -16.74
CA LEU A 114 1.51 -5.08 -17.17
C LEU A 114 2.45 -6.20 -17.64
N ALA A 115 2.49 -7.33 -16.94
CA ALA A 115 3.32 -8.47 -17.35
C ALA A 115 2.91 -9.00 -18.73
N ASP A 116 1.60 -9.16 -18.98
CA ASP A 116 1.08 -9.57 -20.29
C ASP A 116 1.27 -8.50 -21.38
N ALA A 117 1.31 -7.22 -21.00
CA ALA A 117 1.65 -6.11 -21.89
C ALA A 117 3.16 -6.00 -22.19
N GLY A 118 3.99 -6.91 -21.66
CA GLY A 118 5.41 -7.00 -21.99
C GLY A 118 6.34 -6.18 -21.10
N TYR A 119 5.90 -5.82 -19.89
CA TYR A 119 6.72 -5.13 -18.89
C TYR A 119 7.38 -6.10 -17.90
N ASP A 120 8.49 -5.66 -17.32
CA ASP A 120 9.14 -6.32 -16.18
C ASP A 120 8.55 -5.75 -14.88
N VAL A 121 7.64 -6.49 -14.25
CA VAL A 121 6.85 -5.95 -13.14
C VAL A 121 7.51 -6.27 -11.81
N TRP A 122 7.73 -5.24 -11.01
CA TRP A 122 8.26 -5.30 -9.67
C TRP A 122 7.20 -4.79 -8.69
N MET A 123 7.05 -5.45 -7.55
CA MET A 123 6.11 -5.08 -6.50
C MET A 123 6.88 -4.91 -5.20
N GLY A 124 6.96 -3.66 -4.76
CA GLY A 124 7.64 -3.26 -3.53
C GLY A 124 6.77 -3.48 -2.30
N ASN A 125 7.42 -3.53 -1.14
CA ASN A 125 6.75 -3.63 0.16
C ASN A 125 7.39 -2.66 1.16
N SER A 126 6.57 -1.85 1.82
CA SER A 126 7.03 -0.92 2.85
C SER A 126 7.63 -1.66 4.04
N ARG A 127 8.68 -1.11 4.65
CA ARG A 127 9.19 -1.55 5.94
C ARG A 127 8.05 -1.80 6.95
N GLY A 128 8.13 -2.93 7.65
CA GLY A 128 7.21 -3.33 8.71
C GLY A 128 5.82 -3.77 8.29
N ASP A 129 5.53 -3.90 6.99
CA ASP A 129 4.38 -4.68 6.50
C ASP A 129 4.64 -6.20 6.69
N THR A 130 3.77 -7.08 6.16
CA THR A 130 3.91 -8.54 6.33
C THR A 130 5.22 -9.11 5.75
N TRP A 131 5.76 -8.50 4.69
CA TRP A 131 6.90 -9.02 3.93
C TRP A 131 8.23 -8.35 4.28
N SER A 132 8.20 -7.27 5.07
CA SER A 132 9.36 -6.43 5.38
C SER A 132 9.61 -6.25 6.89
N LEU A 133 9.48 -7.35 7.66
CA LEU A 133 9.68 -7.40 9.13
C LEU A 133 11.11 -7.75 9.57
N LYS A 134 12.11 -7.41 8.75
CA LYS A 134 13.52 -7.74 9.00
C LYS A 134 14.39 -6.49 9.02
N HIS A 135 15.44 -6.52 9.82
CA HIS A 135 16.47 -5.49 9.90
C HIS A 135 17.82 -6.16 10.16
N LYS A 136 18.92 -5.53 9.72
CA LYS A 136 20.28 -6.03 9.94
C LYS A 136 20.64 -6.21 11.42
N THR A 137 20.07 -5.36 12.28
CA THR A 137 20.45 -5.24 13.70
C THR A 137 19.26 -5.23 14.66
N LEU A 138 18.10 -4.74 14.24
CA LEU A 138 16.93 -4.55 15.09
C LEU A 138 15.96 -5.72 14.92
N LYS A 139 15.24 -6.05 15.99
CA LYS A 139 14.19 -7.07 15.96
C LYS A 139 12.82 -6.41 16.04
N PRO A 140 11.76 -7.00 15.44
CA PRO A 140 10.39 -6.49 15.55
C PRO A 140 9.87 -6.34 16.99
N CYS A 141 10.47 -7.03 17.98
CA CYS A 141 10.10 -6.85 19.39
C CYS A 141 10.69 -5.57 20.01
N GLN A 142 11.66 -4.90 19.37
CA GLN A 142 12.29 -3.66 19.83
C GLN A 142 11.47 -2.45 19.37
N LYS A 143 11.44 -1.38 20.17
CA LYS A 143 10.66 -0.17 19.85
C LYS A 143 11.27 0.57 18.67
N GLU A 144 12.59 0.59 18.61
CA GLU A 144 13.44 1.27 17.62
C GLU A 144 13.15 0.76 16.20
N PHE A 145 12.81 -0.52 16.05
CA PHE A 145 12.37 -1.12 14.78
C PHE A 145 11.09 -0.46 14.21
N TRP A 146 10.29 0.20 15.05
CA TRP A 146 9.02 0.81 14.63
C TRP A 146 9.07 2.33 14.62
N GLN A 147 10.26 2.92 14.76
CA GLN A 147 10.44 4.37 14.75
C GLN A 147 10.58 4.92 13.33
N TYR A 148 9.65 4.56 12.45
CA TYR A 148 9.58 5.03 11.07
C TYR A 148 8.16 5.50 10.70
N SER A 149 8.03 6.24 9.61
CA SER A 149 6.78 6.62 8.95
C SER A 149 6.95 6.59 7.42
N PHE A 150 5.98 7.10 6.67
CA PHE A 150 6.10 7.31 5.22
C PHE A 150 7.29 8.20 4.82
N ASP A 151 7.86 8.96 5.77
CA ASP A 151 9.15 9.64 5.57
C ASP A 151 10.28 8.69 5.23
N GLU A 152 10.50 7.70 6.08
CA GLU A 152 11.57 6.73 5.89
C GLU A 152 11.26 5.82 4.69
N ILE A 153 9.99 5.52 4.43
CA ILE A 153 9.59 4.79 3.22
C ILE A 153 10.01 5.57 1.96
N GLY A 154 9.72 6.88 1.90
CA GLY A 154 10.15 7.73 0.80
C GLY A 154 11.66 7.98 0.75
N LYS A 155 12.32 8.10 1.90
CA LYS A 155 13.76 8.41 1.97
C LYS A 155 14.66 7.20 1.72
N TYR A 156 14.21 6.01 2.06
CA TYR A 156 15.07 4.82 2.08
C TYR A 156 14.49 3.64 1.32
N ASP A 157 13.20 3.32 1.47
CA ASP A 157 12.60 2.13 0.84
C ASP A 157 12.51 2.31 -0.67
N VAL A 158 11.79 3.36 -1.12
CA VAL A 158 11.60 3.64 -2.55
C VAL A 158 12.93 3.79 -3.29
N PRO A 159 13.93 4.54 -2.79
CA PRO A 159 15.25 4.58 -3.42
C PRO A 159 15.94 3.21 -3.48
N ALA A 160 15.95 2.44 -2.39
CA ALA A 160 16.61 1.14 -2.35
C ALA A 160 16.00 0.15 -3.35
N GLU A 161 14.67 0.09 -3.43
CA GLU A 161 13.95 -0.75 -4.39
C GLU A 161 14.25 -0.33 -5.84
N LEU A 162 14.13 0.96 -6.17
CA LEU A 162 14.38 1.44 -7.54
C LEU A 162 15.83 1.22 -7.98
N TYR A 163 16.82 1.49 -7.11
CA TYR A 163 18.23 1.23 -7.41
C TYR A 163 18.52 -0.26 -7.54
N PHE A 164 17.94 -1.10 -6.68
CA PHE A 164 18.06 -2.55 -6.79
C PHE A 164 17.53 -3.05 -8.14
N ILE A 165 16.35 -2.60 -8.56
CA ILE A 165 15.73 -2.97 -9.83
C ILE A 165 16.62 -2.57 -11.01
N MET A 166 17.10 -1.33 -11.04
CA MET A 166 18.00 -0.84 -12.09
C MET A 166 19.29 -1.66 -12.17
N ASN A 167 19.90 -1.96 -11.02
CA ASN A 167 21.11 -2.78 -10.96
C ASN A 167 20.85 -4.23 -11.42
N LYS A 168 19.76 -4.85 -10.96
CA LYS A 168 19.41 -6.24 -11.27
C LYS A 168 19.06 -6.44 -12.73
N THR A 169 18.36 -5.48 -13.35
CA THR A 169 17.89 -5.57 -14.74
C THR A 169 18.88 -4.97 -15.75
N GLY A 170 19.82 -4.15 -15.27
CA GLY A 170 20.71 -3.34 -16.11
C GLY A 170 19.98 -2.21 -16.85
N GLN A 171 18.77 -1.84 -16.41
CA GLN A 171 18.04 -0.69 -16.95
C GLN A 171 18.54 0.60 -16.31
N LYS A 172 18.61 1.65 -17.13
CA LYS A 172 19.02 2.98 -16.67
C LYS A 172 17.88 3.78 -16.05
N ASN A 173 16.64 3.43 -16.42
CA ASN A 173 15.44 4.15 -16.05
C ASN A 173 14.31 3.16 -15.75
N VAL A 174 13.36 3.57 -14.93
CA VAL A 174 12.22 2.76 -14.44
C VAL A 174 10.94 3.59 -14.44
N TYR A 175 9.79 2.93 -14.32
CA TYR A 175 8.50 3.57 -14.05
C TYR A 175 8.09 3.31 -12.61
N TYR A 176 7.41 4.26 -12.00
CA TYR A 176 6.90 4.13 -10.63
C TYR A 176 5.39 4.34 -10.60
N VAL A 177 4.66 3.38 -10.04
CA VAL A 177 3.23 3.46 -9.78
C VAL A 177 3.01 3.38 -8.28
N GLY A 178 2.53 4.47 -7.68
CA GLY A 178 2.25 4.55 -6.26
C GLY A 178 0.76 4.76 -6.01
N HIS A 179 0.15 3.89 -5.21
CA HIS A 179 -1.22 4.08 -4.71
C HIS A 179 -1.19 4.66 -3.29
N SER A 180 -2.04 5.65 -3.01
CA SER A 180 -2.22 6.16 -1.64
C SER A 180 -0.90 6.63 -1.00
N GLU A 181 -0.51 6.14 0.18
CA GLU A 181 0.74 6.46 0.86
C GLU A 181 2.01 6.20 0.02
N ALA A 182 2.00 5.23 -0.90
CA ALA A 182 3.13 5.07 -1.83
C ALA A 182 3.30 6.27 -2.77
N SER A 183 2.24 7.01 -3.07
CA SER A 183 2.39 8.26 -3.80
C SER A 183 3.09 9.32 -2.93
N ALA A 184 2.77 9.39 -1.64
CA ALA A 184 3.42 10.27 -0.67
C ALA A 184 4.92 9.93 -0.59
N ALA A 185 5.24 8.65 -0.42
CA ALA A 185 6.62 8.15 -0.43
C ALA A 185 7.34 8.49 -1.75
N GLY A 186 6.64 8.37 -2.89
CA GLY A 186 7.16 8.80 -4.20
C GLY A 186 7.46 10.30 -4.25
N PHE A 187 6.52 11.16 -3.82
CA PHE A 187 6.76 12.61 -3.75
C PHE A 187 7.94 12.94 -2.83
N ILE A 188 8.09 12.25 -1.70
CA ILE A 188 9.25 12.41 -0.80
C ILE A 188 10.54 12.01 -1.49
N ALA A 189 10.60 10.79 -2.07
CA ALA A 189 11.78 10.28 -2.73
C ALA A 189 12.25 11.22 -3.85
N PHE A 190 11.32 11.63 -4.72
CA PHE A 190 11.64 12.39 -5.93
C PHE A 190 11.87 13.87 -5.70
N SER A 191 11.35 14.45 -4.61
CA SER A 191 11.71 15.82 -4.19
C SER A 191 13.02 15.86 -3.38
N THR A 192 13.37 14.77 -2.72
CA THR A 192 14.59 14.67 -1.89
C THR A 192 15.82 14.28 -2.70
N TYR A 193 15.68 13.39 -3.70
CA TYR A 193 16.79 12.85 -4.49
C TYR A 193 16.63 13.16 -5.98
N PRO A 194 17.06 14.35 -6.45
CA PRO A 194 16.98 14.73 -7.87
C PRO A 194 17.67 13.74 -8.82
N GLU A 195 18.77 13.12 -8.41
CA GLU A 195 19.49 12.10 -9.21
C GLU A 195 18.65 10.83 -9.41
N LEU A 196 17.87 10.43 -8.40
CA LEU A 196 16.92 9.32 -8.52
C LEU A 196 15.75 9.74 -9.40
N ALA A 197 15.25 10.96 -9.23
CA ALA A 197 14.13 11.49 -10.02
C ALA A 197 14.43 11.47 -11.53
N GLN A 198 15.66 11.77 -11.93
CA GLN A 198 16.09 11.69 -13.34
C GLN A 198 16.04 10.27 -13.93
N LYS A 199 15.99 9.23 -13.09
CA LYS A 199 15.92 7.82 -13.50
C LYS A 199 14.49 7.29 -13.56
N VAL A 200 13.49 8.07 -13.16
CA VAL A 200 12.08 7.69 -13.25
C VAL A 200 11.48 8.33 -14.49
N LYS A 201 10.99 7.53 -15.44
CA LYS A 201 10.43 8.04 -16.70
C LYS A 201 9.08 8.72 -16.51
N VAL A 202 8.20 8.06 -15.77
CA VAL A 202 6.87 8.56 -15.43
C VAL A 202 6.52 8.10 -14.02
N PHE A 203 5.94 9.01 -13.24
CA PHE A 203 5.33 8.73 -11.96
C PHE A 203 3.80 8.65 -12.12
N PHE A 204 3.22 7.47 -11.92
CA PHE A 204 1.78 7.26 -11.90
C PHE A 204 1.28 7.28 -10.44
N ALA A 205 0.55 8.33 -10.08
CA ALA A 205 0.03 8.52 -8.74
C ALA A 205 -1.48 8.21 -8.70
N LEU A 206 -1.86 7.13 -8.01
CA LEU A 206 -3.24 6.62 -7.94
C LEU A 206 -3.85 6.99 -6.59
N GLY A 207 -4.85 7.88 -6.58
CA GLY A 207 -5.41 8.44 -5.35
C GLY A 207 -4.34 9.05 -4.45
N PRO A 208 -3.51 10.00 -4.93
CA PRO A 208 -2.37 10.45 -4.15
C PRO A 208 -2.74 11.19 -2.87
N VAL A 209 -1.97 10.94 -1.81
CA VAL A 209 -2.16 11.56 -0.49
C VAL A 209 -0.92 12.40 -0.16
N ALA A 210 -1.09 13.71 0.01
CA ALA A 210 -0.04 14.61 0.49
C ALA A 210 -0.45 15.30 1.81
N THR A 211 -1.73 15.65 1.95
CA THR A 211 -2.34 16.11 3.19
C THR A 211 -3.64 15.34 3.42
N ILE A 212 -4.09 15.30 4.68
CA ILE A 212 -5.36 14.67 5.07
C ILE A 212 -6.24 15.64 5.86
N THR A 213 -6.14 16.93 5.52
CA THR A 213 -6.82 18.02 6.22
C THR A 213 -8.34 17.87 6.12
N TYR A 214 -8.85 17.44 4.96
CA TYR A 214 -10.29 17.28 4.72
C TYR A 214 -10.75 15.83 4.66
N ALA A 215 -9.82 14.87 4.64
CA ALA A 215 -10.14 13.45 4.65
C ALA A 215 -11.12 13.04 5.78
N THR A 216 -12.06 12.16 5.44
CA THR A 216 -13.21 11.80 6.30
C THR A 216 -13.23 10.33 6.70
N SER A 217 -12.22 9.55 6.27
CA SER A 217 -12.10 8.15 6.63
C SER A 217 -12.10 7.96 8.16
N PRO A 218 -12.76 6.91 8.69
CA PRO A 218 -12.62 6.52 10.09
C PRO A 218 -11.17 6.36 10.56
N LEU A 219 -10.25 5.94 9.67
CA LEU A 219 -8.82 5.85 9.99
C LEU A 219 -8.22 7.24 10.25
N VAL A 220 -8.59 8.23 9.43
CA VAL A 220 -8.19 9.63 9.60
C VAL A 220 -8.83 10.22 10.85
N THR A 221 -10.12 9.94 11.10
CA THR A 221 -10.79 10.36 12.33
C THR A 221 -10.10 9.80 13.58
N PHE A 222 -9.63 8.55 13.55
CA PHE A 222 -8.82 7.98 14.62
C PHE A 222 -7.45 8.67 14.70
N ALA A 223 -6.79 8.94 13.57
CA ALA A 223 -5.54 9.68 13.55
C ALA A 223 -5.67 11.10 14.10
N ARG A 224 -6.86 11.71 14.13
CA ARG A 224 -7.11 13.02 14.77
C ARG A 224 -7.22 12.98 16.31
N LEU A 225 -7.13 11.81 16.94
CA LEU A 225 -7.03 11.73 18.40
C LEU A 225 -5.70 12.36 18.89
N PRO A 226 -5.65 12.90 20.13
CA PRO A 226 -4.38 13.39 20.69
C PRO A 226 -3.29 12.31 20.67
N GLN A 227 -2.06 12.67 20.29
CA GLN A 227 -0.96 11.68 20.19
C GLN A 227 -0.75 10.83 21.45
N PRO A 228 -0.85 11.37 22.70
CA PRO A 228 -0.75 10.54 23.90
C PRO A 228 -1.85 9.46 23.96
N LEU A 229 -3.06 9.77 23.50
CA LEU A 229 -4.17 8.82 23.44
C LEU A 229 -3.94 7.75 22.36
N ILE A 230 -3.41 8.13 21.19
CA ILE A 230 -3.01 7.16 20.16
C ILE A 230 -1.97 6.19 20.71
N ARG A 231 -0.94 6.71 21.41
CA ARG A 231 0.11 5.88 22.02
C ARG A 231 -0.42 5.01 23.16
N LEU A 232 -1.42 5.48 23.91
CA LEU A 232 -2.08 4.69 24.95
C LEU A 232 -2.85 3.51 24.35
N LEU A 233 -3.58 3.74 23.24
CA LEU A 233 -4.43 2.74 22.60
C LEU A 233 -3.64 1.72 21.76
N LEU A 234 -2.62 2.18 21.02
CA LEU A 234 -1.88 1.35 20.06
C LEU A 234 -0.47 0.96 20.54
N GLY A 235 0.01 1.57 21.62
CA GLY A 235 1.40 1.41 22.07
C GLY A 235 2.39 2.25 21.25
N CYS A 236 3.59 1.70 21.03
CA CYS A 236 4.71 2.41 20.37
C CYS A 236 5.46 1.53 19.36
N LYS A 237 4.86 0.42 18.91
CA LYS A 237 5.48 -0.56 18.01
C LYS A 237 4.67 -0.65 16.71
N GLY A 238 4.69 -1.82 16.07
CA GLY A 238 3.83 -2.16 14.95
C GLY A 238 2.38 -2.34 15.39
N VAL A 239 1.46 -2.04 14.49
CA VAL A 239 0.02 -2.11 14.70
C VAL A 239 -0.64 -2.66 13.44
N LEU A 240 -1.84 -3.25 13.60
CA LEU A 240 -2.69 -3.72 12.51
C LEU A 240 -2.02 -4.79 11.61
N HIS A 241 -1.11 -5.59 12.16
CA HIS A 241 -0.69 -6.85 11.55
C HIS A 241 -1.81 -7.89 11.69
N GLN A 242 -2.10 -8.62 10.61
CA GLN A 242 -2.91 -9.82 10.68
C GLN A 242 -2.20 -10.86 11.57
N ASN A 243 -2.97 -11.55 12.40
CA ASN A 243 -2.49 -12.73 13.10
C ASN A 243 -3.19 -13.97 12.51
N GLU A 244 -2.52 -15.12 12.52
CA GLU A 244 -3.02 -16.32 11.85
C GLU A 244 -4.41 -16.77 12.34
N LEU A 245 -4.70 -16.55 13.63
CA LEU A 245 -5.98 -16.91 14.24
C LEU A 245 -7.14 -16.01 13.76
N THR A 246 -6.93 -14.70 13.70
CA THR A 246 -7.94 -13.73 13.25
C THR A 246 -8.09 -13.76 11.74
N LYS A 247 -7.01 -14.01 10.99
CA LYS A 247 -7.02 -14.15 9.52
C LYS A 247 -7.99 -15.23 9.07
N GLY A 248 -7.89 -16.43 9.65
CA GLY A 248 -8.79 -17.54 9.32
C GLY A 248 -10.26 -17.21 9.57
N THR A 249 -10.55 -16.57 10.70
CA THR A 249 -11.91 -16.18 11.11
C THR A 249 -12.48 -15.08 10.21
N LEU A 250 -11.73 -14.00 9.96
CA LEU A 250 -12.16 -12.90 9.09
C LEU A 250 -12.39 -13.36 7.66
N THR A 251 -11.48 -14.18 7.13
CA THR A 251 -11.61 -14.76 5.79
C THR A 251 -12.87 -15.63 5.67
N TRP A 252 -13.15 -16.45 6.69
CA TRP A 252 -14.38 -17.25 6.74
C TRP A 252 -15.63 -16.36 6.76
N ILE A 253 -15.65 -15.32 7.61
CA ILE A 253 -16.77 -14.36 7.67
C ILE A 253 -16.99 -13.71 6.30
N CYS A 254 -15.95 -13.18 5.67
CA CYS A 254 -16.06 -12.45 4.41
C CYS A 254 -16.32 -13.34 3.19
N ARG A 255 -16.07 -14.65 3.27
CA ARG A 255 -16.49 -15.61 2.25
C ARG A 255 -18.02 -15.75 2.20
N TYR A 256 -18.68 -15.79 3.36
CA TYR A 256 -20.13 -15.92 3.44
C TYR A 256 -20.86 -14.58 3.44
N LEU A 257 -20.27 -13.56 4.06
CA LEU A 257 -20.80 -12.21 4.22
C LEU A 257 -20.00 -11.18 3.41
N GLY A 258 -19.66 -11.52 2.16
CA GLY A 258 -18.84 -10.67 1.30
C GLY A 258 -19.37 -9.25 1.12
N THR A 259 -20.68 -9.08 0.95
CA THR A 259 -21.34 -7.76 0.88
C THR A 259 -21.18 -6.97 2.17
N PHE A 260 -21.29 -7.61 3.34
CA PHE A 260 -21.08 -6.94 4.62
C PHE A 260 -19.63 -6.47 4.77
N CYS A 261 -18.65 -7.32 4.42
CA CYS A 261 -17.25 -6.93 4.44
C CYS A 261 -16.95 -5.82 3.44
N ALA A 262 -17.54 -5.86 2.24
CA ALA A 262 -17.48 -4.78 1.26
C ALA A 262 -17.99 -3.46 1.85
N SER A 263 -19.11 -3.47 2.58
CA SER A 263 -19.63 -2.29 3.27
C SER A 263 -18.64 -1.70 4.28
N ILE A 264 -17.84 -2.53 4.95
CA ILE A 264 -16.79 -2.05 5.87
C ILE A 264 -15.70 -1.31 5.09
N PHE A 265 -15.22 -1.87 3.97
CA PHE A 265 -14.27 -1.18 3.09
C PHE A 265 -14.86 0.12 2.54
N SER A 266 -16.10 0.10 2.02
CA SER A 266 -16.82 1.30 1.57
C SER A 266 -16.94 2.38 2.64
N ILE A 267 -17.11 2.01 3.92
CA ILE A 267 -17.12 2.97 5.02
C ILE A 267 -15.75 3.63 5.18
N VAL A 268 -14.67 2.85 5.08
CA VAL A 268 -13.28 3.28 5.27
C VAL A 268 -12.76 4.13 4.11
N ALA A 269 -12.98 3.67 2.89
CA ALA A 269 -12.34 4.17 1.68
C ALA A 269 -13.29 4.93 0.73
N GLY A 270 -14.62 4.81 0.95
CA GLY A 270 -15.64 5.56 0.21
C GLY A 270 -16.17 4.89 -1.06
N ASP A 271 -15.66 3.69 -1.37
CA ASP A 271 -16.01 2.91 -2.56
C ASP A 271 -17.50 2.53 -2.57
N ARG A 272 -18.02 2.28 -3.76
CA ARG A 272 -19.34 1.71 -3.92
C ARG A 272 -19.25 0.19 -3.83
N ILE A 273 -20.20 -0.44 -3.16
CA ILE A 273 -20.20 -1.91 -3.06
C ILE A 273 -20.30 -2.52 -4.46
N GLU A 274 -21.02 -1.88 -5.38
CA GLU A 274 -21.20 -2.35 -6.76
C GLU A 274 -19.91 -2.29 -7.61
N THR A 275 -18.91 -1.51 -7.21
CA THR A 275 -17.63 -1.44 -7.92
C THR A 275 -16.62 -2.46 -7.40
N LEU A 276 -16.91 -3.15 -6.29
CA LEU A 276 -16.05 -4.16 -5.70
C LEU A 276 -16.53 -5.59 -6.03
N ASN A 277 -15.57 -6.51 -6.22
CA ASN A 277 -15.89 -7.93 -6.31
C ASN A 277 -16.16 -8.52 -4.91
N THR A 278 -17.44 -8.55 -4.51
CA THR A 278 -17.85 -9.08 -3.19
C THR A 278 -17.53 -10.57 -3.00
N SER A 279 -17.35 -11.33 -4.09
CA SER A 279 -16.98 -12.76 -4.02
C SER A 279 -15.49 -12.98 -3.76
N ARG A 280 -14.66 -11.92 -3.81
CA ARG A 280 -13.22 -11.96 -3.49
C ARG A 280 -12.89 -11.24 -2.19
N MET A 281 -13.89 -10.83 -1.43
CA MET A 281 -13.68 -10.08 -0.19
C MET A 281 -12.91 -10.90 0.85
N ASP A 282 -13.03 -12.22 0.84
CA ASP A 282 -12.22 -13.15 1.61
C ASP A 282 -10.72 -13.09 1.24
N THR A 283 -10.40 -12.90 -0.04
CA THR A 283 -9.03 -12.69 -0.52
C THR A 283 -8.49 -11.36 -0.04
N TYR A 284 -9.28 -10.28 -0.12
CA TYR A 284 -8.83 -8.95 0.31
C TYR A 284 -8.57 -8.90 1.82
N VAL A 285 -9.48 -9.42 2.66
CA VAL A 285 -9.28 -9.44 4.12
C VAL A 285 -8.23 -10.46 4.57
N GLY A 286 -7.90 -11.45 3.73
CA GLY A 286 -6.82 -12.38 4.00
C GLY A 286 -5.44 -11.73 3.98
N HIS A 287 -5.31 -10.59 3.29
CA HIS A 287 -4.02 -9.91 3.05
C HIS A 287 -4.00 -8.46 3.55
N SER A 288 -5.14 -7.88 3.91
CA SER A 288 -5.22 -6.52 4.47
C SER A 288 -5.97 -6.53 5.81
N PRO A 289 -5.49 -5.81 6.84
CA PRO A 289 -4.28 -4.98 6.86
C PRO A 289 -2.97 -5.79 6.98
N ALA A 290 -1.91 -5.37 6.29
CA ALA A 290 -0.60 -6.02 6.31
C ALA A 290 0.33 -5.51 7.43
N GLY A 291 -0.07 -4.44 8.12
CA GLY A 291 0.66 -3.82 9.23
C GLY A 291 1.39 -2.54 8.88
N THR A 292 1.68 -1.74 9.92
CA THR A 292 2.44 -0.48 9.84
C THR A 292 2.95 -0.09 11.24
N SER A 293 3.70 1.00 11.39
CA SER A 293 4.10 1.51 12.69
C SER A 293 3.07 2.48 13.30
N VAL A 294 3.01 2.56 14.62
CA VAL A 294 2.26 3.63 15.31
C VAL A 294 2.84 5.02 14.97
N GLN A 295 4.15 5.13 14.75
CA GLN A 295 4.76 6.40 14.34
C GLN A 295 4.23 6.87 12.98
N ASN A 296 3.91 5.96 12.05
CA ASN A 296 3.31 6.31 10.78
C ASN A 296 1.89 6.89 10.94
N PHE A 297 1.06 6.32 11.82
CA PHE A 297 -0.23 6.91 12.20
C PHE A 297 -0.09 8.30 12.81
N ILE A 298 0.91 8.49 13.68
CA ILE A 298 1.19 9.80 14.29
C ILE A 298 1.71 10.79 13.25
N HIS A 299 2.40 10.35 12.22
CA HIS A 299 2.80 11.25 11.15
C HIS A 299 1.58 11.77 10.39
N TRP A 300 0.66 10.89 10.01
CA TRP A 300 -0.61 11.29 9.40
C TRP A 300 -1.41 12.24 10.31
N HIS A 301 -1.46 11.97 11.63
CA HIS A 301 -2.00 12.92 12.62
C HIS A 301 -1.38 14.32 12.47
N GLN A 302 -0.06 14.43 12.43
CA GLN A 302 0.63 15.72 12.33
C GLN A 302 0.24 16.47 11.06
N LEU A 303 0.15 15.77 9.92
CA LEU A 303 -0.22 16.40 8.65
C LEU A 303 -1.68 16.89 8.63
N ALA A 304 -2.58 16.25 9.38
CA ALA A 304 -3.98 16.69 9.50
C ALA A 304 -4.13 18.09 10.11
N TYR A 305 -3.16 18.54 10.92
CA TYR A 305 -3.17 19.85 11.58
C TYR A 305 -2.21 20.85 10.98
N ALA A 306 -1.10 20.40 10.38
CA ALA A 306 -0.12 21.29 9.80
C ALA A 306 -0.57 21.92 8.48
N ASP A 307 -1.45 21.25 7.73
CA ASP A 307 -1.85 21.60 6.36
C ASP A 307 -0.65 21.81 5.41
N LYS A 308 0.43 21.05 5.65
CA LYS A 308 1.69 21.05 4.89
C LYS A 308 2.15 19.62 4.67
N PHE A 309 2.75 19.34 3.52
CA PHE A 309 3.38 18.06 3.27
C PHE A 309 4.85 18.11 3.73
N GLN A 310 5.12 17.61 4.93
CA GLN A 310 6.39 17.80 5.63
C GLN A 310 6.84 16.51 6.30
N ALA A 311 8.09 16.51 6.77
CA ALA A 311 8.65 15.40 7.54
C ALA A 311 8.01 15.28 8.95
N TYR A 312 8.30 14.17 9.63
CA TYR A 312 7.80 13.83 10.93
C TYR A 312 8.30 14.83 11.96
N ASP A 313 7.38 15.38 12.76
CA ASP A 313 7.72 16.27 13.87
C ASP A 313 8.08 15.47 15.12
N TYR A 314 9.37 15.45 15.48
CA TYR A 314 9.86 14.82 16.70
C TYR A 314 9.81 15.76 17.92
N GLY A 315 9.35 16.99 17.73
CA GLY A 315 9.46 18.10 18.68
C GLY A 315 10.78 18.85 18.53
N SER A 316 10.76 20.16 18.87
CA SER A 316 11.83 21.13 18.58
C SER A 316 13.26 20.64 18.87
N LYS A 317 13.50 20.05 20.05
CA LYS A 317 14.83 19.55 20.44
C LYS A 317 15.32 18.40 19.56
N GLU A 318 14.44 17.49 19.18
CA GLU A 318 14.80 16.31 18.40
C GLU A 318 14.84 16.62 16.90
N ASN A 319 13.97 17.51 16.43
CA ASN A 319 14.05 18.09 15.08
C ASN A 319 15.41 18.76 14.86
N MET A 320 15.91 19.54 15.83
CA MET A 320 17.24 20.16 15.71
C MET A 320 18.35 19.14 15.50
N LYS A 321 18.26 17.96 16.11
CA LYS A 321 19.27 16.89 15.91
C LYS A 321 19.13 16.17 14.59
N LYS A 322 17.89 15.95 14.12
CA LYS A 322 17.59 15.16 12.92
C LYS A 322 17.63 15.98 11.64
N TYR A 323 17.24 17.25 11.70
CA TYR A 323 17.01 18.11 10.55
C TYR A 323 17.87 19.37 10.55
N ASN A 324 18.63 19.64 11.62
CA ASN A 324 19.33 20.91 11.84
C ASN A 324 18.39 22.14 11.85
N GLN A 325 17.11 21.94 12.15
CA GLN A 325 16.09 23.00 12.31
C GLN A 325 15.04 22.58 13.34
N SER A 326 14.37 23.54 13.98
CA SER A 326 13.42 23.27 15.09
C SER A 326 12.06 22.77 14.62
N THR A 327 11.69 23.00 13.37
CA THR A 327 10.48 22.49 12.74
C THR A 327 10.84 21.41 11.72
N PRO A 328 9.95 20.45 11.41
CA PRO A 328 10.20 19.52 10.31
C PRO A 328 10.34 20.27 8.96
N PRO A 329 11.22 19.82 8.06
CA PRO A 329 11.31 20.38 6.71
C PRO A 329 10.08 19.99 5.87
N GLU A 330 9.66 20.90 4.99
CA GLU A 330 8.59 20.67 4.03
C GLU A 330 9.12 20.03 2.74
N TYR A 331 8.40 19.07 2.18
CA TYR A 331 8.74 18.45 0.91
C TYR A 331 8.24 19.31 -0.26
N GLN A 332 9.17 19.65 -1.15
CA GLN A 332 8.91 20.55 -2.27
C GLN A 332 8.51 19.76 -3.51
N ILE A 333 7.22 19.41 -3.59
CA ILE A 333 6.60 18.71 -4.74
C ILE A 333 6.86 19.48 -6.04
N GLU A 334 6.92 20.79 -5.97
CA GLU A 334 7.12 21.70 -7.09
C GLU A 334 8.47 21.49 -7.79
N LYS A 335 9.47 20.94 -7.07
CA LYS A 335 10.80 20.64 -7.61
C LYS A 335 10.88 19.30 -8.34
N ILE A 336 9.82 18.49 -8.32
CA ILE A 336 9.81 17.19 -8.98
C ILE A 336 9.66 17.38 -10.49
N ILE A 337 10.73 17.07 -11.23
CA ILE A 337 10.78 17.22 -12.69
C ILE A 337 10.11 16.07 -13.45
N ILE A 338 9.77 14.98 -12.76
CA ILE A 338 9.27 13.74 -13.38
C ILE A 338 7.90 14.00 -14.02
N PRO A 339 7.68 13.57 -15.27
CA PRO A 339 6.34 13.48 -15.85
C PRO A 339 5.40 12.70 -14.93
N THR A 340 4.39 13.37 -14.40
CA THR A 340 3.48 12.79 -13.39
C THR A 340 2.08 12.66 -13.97
N ALA A 341 1.49 11.47 -13.86
CA ALA A 341 0.12 11.17 -14.24
C ALA A 341 -0.70 10.85 -12.98
N VAL A 342 -1.82 11.53 -12.79
CA VAL A 342 -2.63 11.45 -11.56
C VAL A 342 -4.03 10.91 -11.87
N TRP A 343 -4.51 10.00 -11.03
CA TRP A 343 -5.93 9.63 -11.00
C TRP A 343 -6.51 9.96 -9.63
N SER A 344 -7.66 10.64 -9.61
CA SER A 344 -8.37 11.01 -8.39
C SER A 344 -9.82 10.56 -8.39
N ALA A 345 -10.40 10.41 -7.21
CA ALA A 345 -11.72 9.79 -7.01
C ALA A 345 -12.64 10.73 -6.23
N GLY A 346 -13.91 10.83 -6.65
CA GLY A 346 -14.87 11.80 -6.09
C GLY A 346 -15.44 11.41 -4.72
N ARG A 347 -15.40 10.12 -4.38
CA ARG A 347 -15.88 9.60 -3.09
C ARG A 347 -14.73 9.16 -2.18
N ASP A 348 -13.49 9.43 -2.57
CA ASP A 348 -12.31 9.03 -1.82
C ASP A 348 -12.29 9.68 -0.45
N LYS A 349 -12.30 8.86 0.61
CA LYS A 349 -12.31 9.34 1.99
C LYS A 349 -10.92 9.54 2.59
N LEU A 350 -9.87 9.12 1.90
CA LEU A 350 -8.48 9.21 2.32
C LEU A 350 -7.75 10.30 1.52
N ALA A 351 -7.78 10.21 0.19
CA ALA A 351 -7.31 11.26 -0.73
C ALA A 351 -8.48 12.17 -1.12
N ASP A 352 -8.99 12.94 -0.15
CA ASP A 352 -10.19 13.76 -0.32
C ASP A 352 -10.08 14.73 -1.50
N PRO A 353 -11.17 14.98 -2.26
CA PRO A 353 -11.15 15.91 -3.40
C PRO A 353 -10.65 17.32 -3.08
N LYS A 354 -10.80 17.82 -1.85
CA LYS A 354 -10.28 19.13 -1.44
C LYS A 354 -8.78 19.10 -1.20
N ASP A 355 -8.27 18.04 -0.58
CA ASP A 355 -6.82 17.82 -0.45
C ASP A 355 -6.20 17.61 -1.85
N MET A 356 -6.88 16.89 -2.73
CA MET A 356 -6.47 16.71 -4.14
C MET A 356 -6.41 18.04 -4.90
N ALA A 357 -7.41 18.91 -4.73
CA ALA A 357 -7.44 20.23 -5.36
C ALA A 357 -6.29 21.14 -4.89
N LYS A 358 -5.76 20.92 -3.68
CA LYS A 358 -4.53 21.58 -3.19
C LYS A 358 -3.27 20.96 -3.76
N LEU A 359 -3.24 19.64 -3.97
CA LEU A 359 -2.09 18.90 -4.47
C LEU A 359 -1.83 19.15 -5.95
N LEU A 360 -2.85 19.07 -6.81
CA LEU A 360 -2.69 19.11 -8.28
C LEU A 360 -1.89 20.34 -8.77
N PRO A 361 -2.14 21.59 -8.30
CA PRO A 361 -1.38 22.76 -8.73
C PRO A 361 0.12 22.73 -8.33
N ARG A 362 0.50 21.90 -7.36
CA ARG A 362 1.88 21.76 -6.90
C ARG A 362 2.71 20.85 -7.80
N ILE A 363 2.07 20.01 -8.62
CA ILE A 363 2.75 19.08 -9.53
C ILE A 363 3.09 19.83 -10.82
N THR A 364 4.34 20.27 -10.93
CA THR A 364 4.80 21.15 -12.03
C THR A 364 4.83 20.47 -13.39
N ASN A 365 5.13 19.17 -13.44
CA ASN A 365 5.12 18.38 -14.68
C ASN A 365 3.95 17.38 -14.71
N LEU A 366 2.72 17.89 -14.58
CA LEU A 366 1.50 17.08 -14.67
C LEU A 366 1.16 16.79 -16.14
N ILE A 367 1.44 15.57 -16.61
CA ILE A 367 1.19 15.17 -18.00
C ILE A 367 -0.20 14.60 -18.23
N TYR A 368 -0.88 14.19 -17.16
CA TYR A 368 -2.21 13.61 -17.23
C TYR A 368 -2.93 13.72 -15.88
N HIS A 369 -4.20 14.08 -15.91
CA HIS A 369 -5.09 13.97 -14.76
C HIS A 369 -6.45 13.47 -15.22
N GLU A 370 -6.96 12.43 -14.57
CA GLU A 370 -8.33 11.97 -14.74
C GLU A 370 -9.02 11.84 -13.39
N HIS A 371 -10.24 12.37 -13.33
CA HIS A 371 -11.08 12.34 -12.14
C HIS A 371 -12.26 11.40 -12.35
N PHE A 372 -12.47 10.47 -11.41
CA PHE A 372 -13.59 9.54 -11.40
C PHE A 372 -14.59 9.88 -10.28
N PRO A 373 -15.69 10.59 -10.58
CA PRO A 373 -16.62 11.05 -9.54
C PRO A 373 -17.26 9.93 -8.72
N GLY A 374 -17.42 8.75 -9.32
CA GLY A 374 -18.08 7.60 -8.71
C GLY A 374 -17.18 6.64 -7.94
N TRP A 375 -15.85 6.81 -8.03
CA TRP A 375 -14.87 5.94 -7.38
C TRP A 375 -14.59 6.37 -5.94
N GLY A 376 -14.23 5.40 -5.10
CA GLY A 376 -13.57 5.57 -3.80
C GLY A 376 -12.08 5.24 -3.88
N HIS A 377 -11.45 5.10 -2.71
CA HIS A 377 -10.00 4.97 -2.58
C HIS A 377 -9.43 3.61 -3.04
N LEU A 378 -10.22 2.54 -2.93
CA LEU A 378 -9.77 1.18 -3.27
C LEU A 378 -10.15 0.78 -4.68
N ASP A 379 -11.04 1.53 -5.34
CA ASP A 379 -11.37 1.34 -6.76
C ASP A 379 -10.14 1.41 -7.66
N PHE A 380 -9.09 2.16 -7.29
CA PHE A 380 -7.82 2.21 -8.03
C PHE A 380 -7.10 0.85 -8.13
N VAL A 381 -7.36 -0.08 -7.22
CA VAL A 381 -6.66 -1.37 -7.13
C VAL A 381 -7.62 -2.56 -7.23
N TRP A 382 -8.82 -2.42 -6.68
CA TRP A 382 -9.82 -3.49 -6.59
C TRP A 382 -11.10 -3.21 -7.38
N GLY A 383 -11.23 -2.03 -7.98
CA GLY A 383 -12.39 -1.65 -8.78
C GLY A 383 -12.57 -2.55 -10.00
N LEU A 384 -13.79 -3.06 -10.20
CA LEU A 384 -14.13 -3.97 -11.30
C LEU A 384 -13.89 -3.34 -12.68
N ASP A 385 -14.00 -2.02 -12.80
CA ASP A 385 -13.80 -1.28 -14.04
C ASP A 385 -12.42 -0.61 -14.16
N ALA A 386 -11.53 -0.79 -13.17
CA ALA A 386 -10.21 -0.17 -13.14
C ALA A 386 -9.34 -0.56 -14.34
N ALA A 387 -9.43 -1.81 -14.78
CA ALA A 387 -8.73 -2.30 -15.97
C ALA A 387 -9.10 -1.55 -17.24
N LYS A 388 -10.40 -1.33 -17.43
CA LYS A 388 -10.95 -0.67 -18.62
C LYS A 388 -10.69 0.82 -18.59
N LYS A 389 -10.86 1.47 -17.43
CA LYS A 389 -10.82 2.94 -17.31
C LYS A 389 -9.41 3.48 -17.07
N MET A 390 -8.61 2.82 -16.23
CA MET A 390 -7.34 3.36 -15.75
C MET A 390 -6.13 2.54 -16.21
N TYR A 391 -6.09 1.22 -16.01
CA TYR A 391 -4.87 0.43 -16.28
C TYR A 391 -4.47 0.46 -17.75
N ARG A 392 -5.45 0.44 -18.67
CA ARG A 392 -5.20 0.65 -20.10
C ARG A 392 -4.54 2.00 -20.38
N LYS A 393 -4.98 3.07 -19.72
CA LYS A 393 -4.40 4.42 -19.87
C LYS A 393 -2.97 4.48 -19.35
N ILE A 394 -2.67 3.80 -18.24
CA ILE A 394 -1.29 3.66 -17.72
C ILE A 394 -0.39 3.03 -18.79
N ILE A 395 -0.80 1.91 -19.40
CA ILE A 395 -0.03 1.26 -20.47
C ILE A 395 0.17 2.20 -21.68
N GLU A 396 -0.88 2.92 -22.09
CA GLU A 396 -0.80 3.89 -23.19
C GLU A 396 0.20 5.02 -22.88
N LEU A 397 0.25 5.49 -21.63
CA LEU A 397 1.19 6.54 -21.20
C LEU A 397 2.63 6.02 -21.09
N ILE A 398 2.84 4.79 -20.62
CA ILE A 398 4.15 4.13 -20.62
C ILE A 398 4.68 4.03 -22.06
N ALA A 399 3.85 3.57 -23.00
CA ALA A 399 4.24 3.44 -24.41
C ALA A 399 4.60 4.78 -25.07
N LYS A 400 4.02 5.89 -24.58
CA LYS A 400 4.34 7.26 -25.06
C LYS A 400 5.62 7.84 -24.47
N HIS A 401 6.16 7.25 -23.40
CA HIS A 401 7.36 7.73 -22.71
C HIS A 401 8.42 6.62 -22.62
N PRO A 402 8.77 5.97 -23.75
CA PRO A 402 9.41 4.65 -23.81
C PRO A 402 10.71 4.56 -23.05
#